data_AF-A0A7V8VWP8-F1
#
_entry.id   AF-A0A7V8VWP8-F1
#
_cell.length_a   1.000
_cell.length_b   1.000
_cell.length_c   1.000
_cell.angle_alpha   90.00
_cell.angle_beta   90.00
_cell.angle_gamma   90.00
#
_symmetry.space_group_name_H-M   'P 1'
#
loop_
_entity.id
_entity.type
_entity.pdbx_description
1 polymer ?
#
loop_
_entity_poly.entity_id
_entity_poly.type
_entity_poly.pdbx_seq_one_letter_code
_entity_poly.pdbx_strand_id
1 'polypeptide(L)'
;MPQRQDMSPVRHEDDFRSREIESWESWVEEAIEEARERGEFDNLPGQGKPLTIETNAYAPELSLAFSTLKSAGYAPTWMELDRQITAGRAELDAFLERSAGYLGSLRERLTARDASAPPAAPDGREPLTALGRLRSFWRSLVTLLDFASDLTSEPPRRSPDPTLADLPIIRSRMREQYLARAAALDKLVMEFHAALPRALWHLERTRLSPEAAARRFDARMDDGCSRLSECREDV
;
A
#
# COMPACT_ATOMS: atom_id res chain seq x y z
N MET A 1 -9.15 -10.56 -56.56
CA MET A 1 -9.42 -9.47 -55.60
C MET A 1 -10.93 -9.46 -55.37
N PRO A 2 -11.46 -9.86 -54.20
CA PRO A 2 -12.89 -9.74 -53.96
C PRO A 2 -13.24 -8.26 -53.76
N GLN A 3 -14.35 -7.81 -54.34
CA GLN A 3 -14.84 -6.46 -54.16
C GLN A 3 -15.22 -6.27 -52.69
N ARG A 4 -14.72 -5.20 -52.05
CA ARG A 4 -15.28 -4.78 -50.76
C ARG A 4 -16.75 -4.47 -51.03
N GLN A 5 -17.64 -5.23 -50.40
CA GLN A 5 -19.02 -4.80 -50.26
C GLN A 5 -18.97 -3.53 -49.40
N ASP A 6 -19.20 -2.39 -50.03
CA ASP A 6 -19.35 -1.12 -49.34
C ASP A 6 -20.74 -1.13 -48.69
N MET A 7 -20.82 -1.75 -47.52
CA MET A 7 -22.05 -1.76 -46.73
C MET A 7 -22.22 -0.35 -46.18
N SER A 8 -23.29 0.33 -46.56
CA SER A 8 -23.65 1.62 -45.99
C SER A 8 -23.72 1.48 -44.45
N PRO A 9 -23.14 2.42 -43.69
CA PRO A 9 -23.17 2.33 -42.24
C PRO A 9 -24.61 2.35 -41.72
N VAL A 10 -24.86 1.65 -40.60
CA VAL A 10 -26.18 1.58 -39.97
C VAL A 10 -26.11 2.31 -38.63
N ARG A 11 -27.02 3.26 -38.43
CA ARG A 11 -27.20 3.98 -37.17
C ARG A 11 -28.38 3.36 -36.41
N HIS A 12 -28.18 3.07 -35.13
CA HIS A 12 -29.26 2.70 -34.23
C HIS A 12 -29.82 3.96 -33.57
N GLU A 13 -31.11 4.23 -33.78
CA GLU A 13 -31.81 5.36 -33.14
C GLU A 13 -32.27 5.00 -31.73
N ASP A 14 -32.79 3.77 -31.56
CA ASP A 14 -33.18 3.17 -30.28
C ASP A 14 -32.90 1.66 -30.33
N ASP A 15 -33.12 0.94 -29.22
CA ASP A 15 -32.93 -0.52 -29.08
C ASP A 15 -33.55 -1.36 -30.22
N PHE A 16 -34.60 -0.85 -30.89
CA PHE A 16 -35.35 -1.57 -31.92
C PHE A 16 -35.35 -0.90 -33.31
N ARG A 17 -34.82 0.32 -33.44
CA ARG A 17 -34.90 1.09 -34.70
C ARG A 17 -33.51 1.36 -35.24
N SER A 18 -33.25 0.88 -36.45
CA SER A 18 -31.99 1.07 -37.16
C SER A 18 -32.25 1.71 -38.51
N ARG A 19 -31.47 2.73 -38.87
CA ARG A 19 -31.56 3.44 -40.13
C ARG A 19 -30.24 3.28 -40.89
N GLU A 20 -30.35 2.87 -42.14
CA GLU A 20 -29.21 2.88 -43.06
C GLU A 20 -28.88 4.32 -43.41
N ILE A 21 -27.61 4.70 -43.23
CA ILE A 21 -27.10 6.03 -43.54
C ILE A 21 -26.11 5.93 -44.70
N GLU A 22 -26.09 6.97 -45.55
CA GLU A 22 -25.22 7.01 -46.72
C GLU A 22 -23.73 7.04 -46.32
N SER A 23 -23.38 7.89 -45.34
CA SER A 23 -22.06 7.92 -44.70
C SER A 23 -22.13 8.53 -43.31
N TRP A 24 -21.17 8.19 -42.45
CA TRP A 24 -21.03 8.84 -41.14
C TRP A 24 -20.74 10.35 -41.25
N GLU A 25 -19.95 10.76 -42.24
CA GLU A 25 -19.60 12.17 -42.45
C GLU A 25 -20.82 13.01 -42.80
N SER A 26 -21.61 12.58 -43.79
CA SER A 26 -22.81 13.30 -44.21
C SER A 26 -23.85 13.38 -43.09
N TRP A 27 -24.02 12.30 -42.32
CA TRP A 27 -24.96 12.29 -41.20
C TRP A 27 -24.51 13.23 -40.07
N VAL A 28 -23.21 13.28 -39.75
CA VAL A 28 -22.68 14.22 -38.75
C VAL A 28 -22.88 15.66 -39.18
N GLU A 29 -22.66 15.99 -40.46
CA GLU A 29 -22.89 17.33 -41.00
C GLU A 29 -24.37 17.74 -40.89
N GLU A 30 -25.29 16.87 -41.31
CA GLU A 30 -26.74 17.10 -41.20
C GLU A 30 -27.16 17.33 -39.74
N ALA A 31 -26.63 16.53 -38.80
CA ALA A 31 -26.92 16.67 -37.38
C ALA A 31 -26.39 17.98 -36.77
N ILE A 32 -25.20 18.44 -37.19
CA ILE A 32 -24.63 19.73 -36.76
C ILE A 32 -25.48 20.88 -37.29
N GLU A 33 -25.90 20.81 -38.55
CA GLU A 33 -26.74 21.84 -39.18
C GLU A 33 -28.10 21.94 -38.48
N GLU A 34 -28.80 20.82 -38.25
CA GLU A 34 -30.06 20.84 -37.51
C GLU A 34 -29.90 21.44 -36.10
N ALA A 35 -28.83 21.09 -35.37
CA ALA A 35 -28.57 21.64 -34.04
C ALA A 35 -28.33 23.17 -34.10
N ARG A 36 -27.71 23.66 -35.18
CA ARG A 36 -27.55 25.09 -35.44
C ARG A 36 -28.88 25.78 -35.74
N GLU A 37 -29.74 25.19 -36.57
CA GLU A 37 -31.09 25.72 -36.85
C GLU A 37 -31.96 25.78 -35.59
N ARG A 38 -31.81 24.81 -34.69
CA ARG A 38 -32.48 24.79 -33.38
C ARG A 38 -31.91 25.80 -32.37
N GLY A 39 -30.83 26.50 -32.71
CA GLY A 39 -30.17 27.45 -31.82
C GLY A 39 -29.47 26.78 -30.62
N GLU A 40 -29.15 25.48 -30.69
CA GLU A 40 -28.47 24.77 -29.58
C GLU A 40 -27.07 25.34 -29.28
N PHE A 41 -26.48 26.04 -30.26
CA PHE A 41 -25.19 26.73 -30.11
C PHE A 41 -25.32 28.20 -29.69
N ASP A 42 -26.54 28.72 -29.47
CA ASP A 42 -26.76 30.09 -29.05
C ASP A 42 -26.60 30.27 -27.53
N ASN A 43 -26.06 31.43 -27.12
CA ASN A 43 -25.82 31.80 -25.72
C ASN A 43 -24.88 30.85 -24.95
N LEU A 44 -24.02 30.11 -25.67
CA LEU A 44 -23.02 29.27 -25.04
C LEU A 44 -22.05 30.11 -24.18
N PRO A 45 -21.60 29.58 -23.03
CA PRO A 45 -20.61 30.26 -22.21
C PRO A 45 -19.30 30.44 -23.00
N GLY A 46 -18.95 31.69 -23.28
CA GLY A 46 -17.77 32.03 -24.08
C GLY A 46 -18.01 32.21 -25.58
N GLN A 47 -19.26 32.16 -26.05
CA GLN A 47 -19.61 32.44 -27.45
C GLN A 47 -19.05 33.81 -27.89
N GLY A 48 -18.34 33.82 -29.02
CA GLY A 48 -17.72 35.02 -29.59
C GLY A 48 -16.51 35.59 -28.82
N LYS A 49 -16.07 34.95 -27.74
CA LYS A 49 -14.89 35.38 -26.97
C LYS A 49 -13.65 34.57 -27.37
N PRO A 50 -12.44 35.16 -27.31
CA PRO A 50 -11.21 34.41 -27.49
C PRO A 50 -11.12 33.24 -26.50
N LEU A 51 -10.65 32.08 -26.96
CA LEU A 51 -10.43 30.93 -26.09
C LEU A 51 -9.31 31.25 -25.08
N THR A 52 -9.64 31.25 -23.79
CA THR A 52 -8.65 31.41 -22.73
C THR A 52 -7.90 30.11 -22.52
N ILE A 53 -6.71 29.99 -23.10
CA ILE A 53 -5.82 28.85 -22.88
C ILE A 53 -4.81 29.26 -21.81
N GLU A 54 -4.91 28.65 -20.63
CA GLU A 54 -3.87 28.79 -19.61
C GLU A 54 -2.57 28.16 -20.14
N THR A 55 -1.53 28.97 -20.32
CA THR A 55 -0.24 28.48 -20.81
C THR A 55 0.51 27.80 -19.68
N ASN A 56 0.89 26.54 -19.87
CA ASN A 56 1.74 25.82 -18.92
C ASN A 56 3.22 26.12 -19.20
N ALA A 57 3.92 26.71 -18.23
CA ALA A 57 5.34 27.06 -18.36
C ALA A 57 6.26 25.83 -18.56
N TYR A 58 5.85 24.66 -18.07
CA TYR A 58 6.66 23.42 -18.10
C TYR A 58 6.37 22.55 -19.32
N ALA A 59 5.22 22.75 -19.98
CA ALA A 59 4.80 22.02 -21.18
C ALA A 59 3.90 22.91 -22.04
N PRO A 60 4.45 23.95 -22.69
CA PRO A 60 3.67 24.92 -23.45
C PRO A 60 2.89 24.25 -24.59
N GLU A 61 3.45 23.22 -25.22
CA GLU A 61 2.81 22.42 -26.27
C GLU A 61 1.59 21.61 -25.80
N LEU A 62 1.44 21.38 -24.49
CA LEU A 62 0.30 20.69 -23.89
C LEU A 62 -0.71 21.64 -23.21
N SER A 63 -0.51 22.95 -23.33
CA SER A 63 -1.34 23.96 -22.65
C SER A 63 -2.83 23.81 -22.93
N LEU A 64 -3.20 23.60 -24.20
CA LEU A 64 -4.59 23.39 -24.58
C LEU A 64 -5.16 22.15 -23.88
N ALA A 65 -4.52 20.98 -24.05
CA ALA A 65 -4.98 19.72 -23.49
C ALA A 65 -5.14 19.77 -21.96
N PHE A 66 -4.16 20.35 -21.25
CA PHE A 66 -4.21 20.49 -19.80
C PHE A 66 -5.24 21.52 -19.34
N SER A 67 -5.40 22.64 -20.05
CA SER A 67 -6.45 23.63 -19.75
C SER A 67 -7.85 23.03 -19.91
N THR A 68 -8.07 22.20 -20.94
CA THR A 68 -9.32 21.49 -21.16
C THR A 68 -9.60 20.49 -20.04
N LEU A 69 -8.63 19.63 -19.70
CA LEU A 69 -8.75 18.68 -18.58
C LEU A 69 -9.07 19.39 -17.26
N LYS A 70 -8.35 20.48 -16.96
CA LYS A 70 -8.56 21.30 -15.75
C LYS A 70 -9.97 21.90 -15.72
N SER A 71 -10.45 22.44 -16.84
CA SER A 71 -11.80 23.01 -16.94
C SER A 71 -12.90 21.96 -16.72
N ALA A 72 -12.64 20.70 -17.09
CA ALA A 72 -13.53 19.57 -16.87
C ALA A 72 -13.39 18.94 -15.46
N GLY A 73 -12.48 19.44 -14.61
CA GLY A 73 -12.26 18.91 -13.26
C GLY A 73 -11.42 17.62 -13.21
N TYR A 74 -10.76 17.25 -14.31
CA TYR A 74 -9.94 16.03 -14.39
C TYR A 74 -8.45 16.34 -14.30
N ALA A 75 -7.70 15.45 -13.65
CA ALA A 75 -6.24 15.48 -13.63
C ALA A 75 -5.68 14.51 -14.69
N PRO A 76 -4.58 14.88 -15.39
CA PRO A 76 -3.80 13.94 -16.19
C PRO A 76 -3.40 12.70 -15.39
N THR A 77 -3.36 11.54 -16.05
CA THR A 77 -3.06 10.24 -15.42
C THR A 77 -1.76 10.25 -14.61
N TRP A 78 -0.70 10.85 -15.15
CA TRP A 78 0.60 10.93 -14.46
C TRP A 78 0.55 11.74 -13.16
N MET A 79 -0.34 12.75 -13.04
CA MET A 79 -0.51 13.51 -11.80
C MET A 79 -1.17 12.66 -10.70
N GLU A 80 -2.13 11.82 -11.09
CA GLU A 80 -2.77 10.91 -10.14
C GLU A 80 -1.80 9.81 -9.67
N LEU A 81 -0.99 9.27 -10.58
CA LEU A 81 0.09 8.35 -10.23
C LEU A 81 1.13 9.02 -9.32
N ASP A 82 1.48 10.29 -9.53
CA ASP A 82 2.41 11.01 -8.66
C ASP A 82 1.87 11.18 -7.23
N ARG A 83 0.55 11.43 -7.08
CA ARG A 83 -0.11 11.44 -5.77
C ARG A 83 -0.02 10.07 -5.09
N GLN A 84 -0.31 9.00 -5.82
CA GLN A 84 -0.21 7.62 -5.30
C GLN A 84 1.23 7.26 -4.91
N ILE A 85 2.22 7.65 -5.70
CA ILE A 85 3.64 7.45 -5.38
C ILE A 85 4.02 8.22 -4.11
N THR A 86 3.58 9.47 -3.98
CA THR A 86 3.87 10.30 -2.81
C THR A 86 3.24 9.72 -1.55
N ALA A 87 1.97 9.32 -1.62
CA ALA A 87 1.28 8.64 -0.52
C ALA A 87 1.96 7.31 -0.15
N GLY A 88 2.26 6.48 -1.16
CA GLY A 88 2.93 5.19 -0.96
C GLY A 88 4.32 5.31 -0.35
N ARG A 89 5.10 6.35 -0.71
CA ARG A 89 6.38 6.67 -0.06
C ARG A 89 6.18 7.00 1.42
N ALA A 90 5.22 7.86 1.74
CA ALA A 90 4.92 8.23 3.12
C ALA A 90 4.47 7.02 3.96
N GLU A 91 3.62 6.15 3.40
CA GLU A 91 3.20 4.90 4.05
C GLU A 91 4.36 3.95 4.31
N LEU A 92 5.25 3.81 3.33
CA LEU A 92 6.44 2.94 3.41
C LEU A 92 7.40 3.44 4.50
N ASP A 93 7.62 4.75 4.59
CA ASP A 93 8.46 5.37 5.60
C ASP A 93 7.83 5.25 6.99
N ALA A 94 6.52 5.48 7.10
CA ALA A 94 5.81 5.30 8.36
C ALA A 94 5.80 3.82 8.83
N PHE A 95 5.77 2.86 7.90
CA PHE A 95 5.94 1.44 8.22
C PHE A 95 7.33 1.13 8.76
N LEU A 96 8.38 1.68 8.15
CA LEU A 96 9.76 1.53 8.64
C LEU A 96 9.92 2.07 10.06
N GLU A 97 9.43 3.28 10.32
CA GLU A 97 9.54 3.90 11.63
C GLU A 97 8.79 3.11 12.71
N ARG A 98 7.55 2.67 12.42
CA ARG A 98 6.77 1.84 13.35
C ARG A 98 7.43 0.49 13.60
N SER A 99 7.92 -0.17 12.56
CA SER A 99 8.56 -1.49 12.70
C SER A 99 9.86 -1.43 13.49
N ALA A 100 10.69 -0.42 13.24
CA ALA A 100 11.92 -0.20 13.99
C ALA A 100 11.64 0.13 15.47
N GLY A 101 10.66 1.01 15.74
CA GLY A 101 10.26 1.33 17.12
C GLY A 101 9.65 0.13 17.87
N TYR A 102 8.85 -0.68 17.17
CA TYR A 102 8.29 -1.91 17.74
C TYR A 102 9.39 -2.92 18.12
N LEU A 103 10.34 -3.17 17.22
CA LEU A 103 11.44 -4.10 17.49
C LEU A 103 12.37 -3.60 18.60
N GLY A 104 12.68 -2.30 18.65
CA GLY A 104 13.46 -1.69 19.72
C GLY A 104 12.81 -1.87 21.10
N SER A 105 11.54 -1.45 21.22
CA SER A 105 10.78 -1.58 22.48
C SER A 105 10.51 -3.03 22.89
N LEU A 106 10.36 -3.94 21.91
CA LEU A 106 10.25 -5.36 22.19
C LEU A 106 11.58 -5.91 22.74
N ARG A 107 12.70 -5.59 22.09
CA ARG A 107 14.03 -6.00 22.54
C ARG A 107 14.28 -5.56 23.99
N GLU A 108 14.06 -4.27 24.29
CA GLU A 108 14.23 -3.73 25.64
C GLU A 108 13.41 -4.49 26.68
N ARG A 109 12.11 -4.67 26.46
CA ARG A 109 11.23 -5.42 27.38
C ARG A 109 11.69 -6.85 27.60
N LEU A 110 12.12 -7.54 26.54
CA LEU A 110 12.57 -8.93 26.63
C LEU A 110 13.92 -9.02 27.34
N THR A 111 14.86 -8.11 27.07
CA THR A 111 16.14 -8.05 27.81
C THR A 111 15.95 -7.73 29.28
N ALA A 112 15.01 -6.86 29.63
CA ALA A 112 14.69 -6.57 31.03
C ALA A 112 14.08 -7.79 31.73
N ARG A 113 13.18 -8.53 31.06
CA ARG A 113 12.60 -9.77 31.57
C ARG A 113 13.68 -10.83 31.82
N ASP A 114 14.58 -11.04 30.86
CA ASP A 114 15.69 -11.99 30.98
C ASP A 114 16.66 -11.59 32.11
N ALA A 115 16.99 -10.31 32.24
CA ALA A 115 17.86 -9.81 33.32
C ALA A 115 17.20 -9.93 34.71
N SER A 116 15.88 -9.81 34.79
CA SER A 116 15.11 -9.97 36.04
C SER A 116 14.85 -11.44 36.42
N ALA A 117 15.16 -12.39 35.55
CA ALA A 117 15.02 -13.81 35.88
C ALA A 117 16.01 -14.13 37.02
N PRO A 118 15.55 -14.69 38.15
CA PRO A 118 16.47 -15.10 39.20
C PRO A 118 17.52 -16.04 38.58
N PRO A 119 18.81 -15.92 38.95
CA PRO A 119 19.83 -16.81 38.42
C PRO A 119 19.32 -18.23 38.63
N ALA A 120 19.32 -19.03 37.56
CA ALA A 120 18.89 -20.41 37.63
C ALA A 120 19.47 -21.01 38.90
N ALA A 121 18.59 -21.38 39.84
CA ALA A 121 19.01 -21.95 41.11
C ALA A 121 20.05 -23.02 40.77
N PRO A 122 21.23 -23.03 41.42
CA PRO A 122 22.27 -24.00 41.09
C PRO A 122 21.60 -25.36 41.07
N ASP A 123 21.71 -26.08 39.95
CA ASP A 123 21.01 -27.34 39.70
C ASP A 123 21.23 -28.28 40.90
N GLY A 124 20.30 -28.19 41.85
CA GLY A 124 20.29 -28.94 43.07
C GLY A 124 19.87 -30.35 42.73
N ARG A 125 20.74 -31.09 42.04
CA ARG A 125 20.71 -32.55 42.04
C ARG A 125 21.17 -33.04 43.41
N GLU A 126 20.46 -32.62 44.45
CA GLU A 126 20.50 -33.27 45.76
C GLU A 126 19.66 -34.56 45.61
N PRO A 127 20.24 -35.76 45.83
CA PRO A 127 19.47 -36.99 45.77
C PRO A 127 18.38 -36.93 46.86
N LEU A 128 17.12 -37.02 46.45
CA LEU A 128 15.95 -36.99 47.31
C LEU A 128 16.13 -37.90 48.54
N THR A 129 16.48 -37.31 49.69
CA THR A 129 16.47 -38.03 50.96
C THR A 129 15.03 -38.44 51.31
N ALA A 130 14.90 -39.62 51.91
CA ALA A 130 13.73 -40.49 51.96
C ALA A 130 12.41 -39.93 52.54
N LEU A 131 12.33 -38.65 52.90
CA LEU A 131 11.15 -38.02 53.52
C LEU A 131 10.18 -37.32 52.55
N GLY A 132 10.50 -37.24 51.24
CA GLY A 132 9.57 -36.69 50.23
C GLY A 132 8.40 -37.62 49.86
N ARG A 133 8.39 -38.87 50.34
CA ARG A 133 7.47 -39.94 49.88
C ARG A 133 6.08 -39.93 50.53
N LEU A 134 5.85 -39.13 51.57
CA LEU A 134 4.57 -39.07 52.28
C LEU A 134 3.60 -37.99 51.77
N ARG A 135 4.03 -37.10 50.87
CA ARG A 135 3.17 -36.04 50.32
C ARG A 135 2.35 -36.46 49.09
N SER A 136 2.62 -37.64 48.52
CA SER A 136 1.91 -38.18 47.35
C SER A 136 0.68 -39.03 47.69
N PHE A 137 0.49 -39.43 48.95
CA PHE A 137 -0.63 -40.30 49.34
C PHE A 137 -1.96 -39.54 49.53
N TRP A 138 -1.93 -38.24 49.82
CA TRP A 138 -3.13 -37.42 50.01
C TRP A 138 -3.66 -36.76 48.73
N ARG A 139 -2.96 -36.91 47.60
CA ARG A 139 -3.35 -36.29 46.33
C ARG A 139 -4.28 -37.16 45.47
N SER A 140 -4.45 -38.44 45.81
CA SER A 140 -5.39 -39.35 45.12
C SER A 140 -6.80 -39.37 45.71
N LEU A 141 -7.04 -38.65 46.82
CA LEU A 141 -8.34 -38.66 47.52
C LEU A 141 -9.22 -37.42 47.21
N VAL A 142 -8.76 -36.52 46.33
CA VAL A 142 -9.49 -35.29 45.94
C VAL A 142 -10.01 -35.35 44.50
N THR A 143 -9.85 -36.47 43.80
CA THR A 143 -10.32 -36.61 42.39
C THR A 143 -11.80 -36.99 42.25
N LEU A 144 -12.62 -36.83 43.30
CA LEU A 144 -14.04 -37.22 43.28
C LEU A 144 -15.00 -36.05 43.52
N LEU A 145 -14.51 -34.81 43.58
CA LEU A 145 -15.33 -33.62 43.79
C LEU A 145 -14.78 -32.42 43.00
N ASP A 146 -14.74 -32.54 41.67
CA ASP A 146 -14.55 -31.38 40.77
C ASP A 146 -15.06 -31.65 39.33
N PHE A 147 -16.17 -32.39 39.21
CA PHE A 147 -16.88 -32.65 37.93
C PHE A 147 -17.88 -31.54 37.56
N ALA A 148 -17.76 -30.34 38.13
CA ALA A 148 -18.68 -29.24 37.85
C ALA A 148 -17.93 -27.92 37.63
N SER A 149 -17.23 -27.83 36.50
CA SER A 149 -16.77 -26.56 35.94
C SER A 149 -16.77 -26.63 34.42
N ASP A 150 -17.95 -26.95 33.87
CA ASP A 150 -18.31 -26.57 32.52
C ASP A 150 -18.98 -25.19 32.57
N LEU A 151 -18.76 -24.35 31.55
CA LEU A 151 -19.19 -22.94 31.41
C LEU A 151 -18.30 -21.85 32.03
N THR A 152 -17.00 -21.91 31.77
CA THR A 152 -16.28 -20.66 31.45
C THR A 152 -15.63 -20.87 30.09
N SER A 153 -16.06 -20.09 29.10
CA SER A 153 -15.38 -20.00 27.82
C SER A 153 -13.90 -19.67 28.09
N GLU A 154 -13.02 -20.59 27.67
CA GLU A 154 -11.58 -20.36 27.65
C GLU A 154 -11.33 -19.02 26.94
N PRO A 155 -10.74 -18.00 27.59
CA PRO A 155 -10.30 -16.82 26.87
C PRO A 155 -9.33 -17.28 25.78
N PRO A 156 -9.34 -16.65 24.58
CA PRO A 156 -8.53 -17.12 23.47
C PRO A 156 -7.10 -17.31 23.94
N ARG A 157 -6.53 -18.52 23.73
CA ARG A 157 -5.18 -18.89 24.16
C ARG A 157 -4.24 -17.74 23.80
N ARG A 158 -3.75 -17.03 24.81
CA ARG A 158 -2.75 -15.98 24.64
C ARG A 158 -1.58 -16.66 23.94
N SER A 159 -1.26 -16.24 22.71
CA SER A 159 -0.04 -16.69 22.03
C SER A 159 1.12 -16.55 23.02
N PRO A 160 2.05 -17.53 23.08
CA PRO A 160 3.18 -17.43 23.99
C PRO A 160 3.89 -16.09 23.76
N ASP A 161 4.22 -15.41 24.86
CA ASP A 161 4.96 -14.15 24.77
C ASP A 161 6.24 -14.39 23.95
N PRO A 162 6.56 -13.50 23.00
CA PRO A 162 7.77 -13.62 22.20
C PRO A 162 9.00 -13.65 23.11
N THR A 163 9.99 -14.45 22.75
CA THR A 163 11.29 -14.56 23.42
C THR A 163 12.37 -13.83 22.62
N LEU A 164 13.57 -13.64 23.20
CA LEU A 164 14.68 -13.01 22.49
C LEU A 164 15.06 -13.77 21.21
N ALA A 165 14.88 -15.10 21.20
CA ALA A 165 15.14 -15.95 20.03
C ALA A 165 14.17 -15.69 18.87
N ASP A 166 13.01 -15.09 19.13
CA ASP A 166 11.99 -14.82 18.10
C ASP A 166 12.24 -13.51 17.35
N LEU A 167 13.08 -12.61 17.87
CA LEU A 167 13.36 -11.29 17.27
C LEU A 167 13.83 -11.37 15.79
N PRO A 168 14.74 -12.27 15.40
CA PRO A 168 15.15 -12.42 14.00
C PRO A 168 14.00 -12.84 13.08
N ILE A 169 13.09 -13.70 13.57
CA ILE A 169 11.92 -14.17 12.82
C ILE A 169 10.90 -13.04 12.65
N ILE A 170 10.71 -12.22 13.68
CA ILE A 170 9.83 -11.05 13.61
C ILE A 170 10.42 -10.02 12.62
N ARG A 171 11.74 -9.75 12.70
CA ARG A 171 12.45 -8.87 11.75
C ARG A 171 12.30 -9.37 10.32
N SER A 172 12.50 -10.67 10.05
CA SER A 172 12.41 -11.22 8.69
C SER A 172 11.01 -11.07 8.11
N ARG A 173 9.95 -11.35 8.88
CA ARG A 173 8.56 -11.12 8.46
C ARG A 173 8.28 -9.66 8.15
N MET A 174 8.77 -8.74 8.97
CA MET A 174 8.64 -7.29 8.72
C MET A 174 9.38 -6.86 7.46
N ARG A 175 10.56 -7.44 7.23
CA ARG A 175 11.37 -7.19 6.02
C ARG A 175 10.64 -7.65 4.77
N GLU A 176 10.10 -8.86 4.75
CA GLU A 176 9.30 -9.37 3.64
C GLU A 176 8.09 -8.47 3.35
N GLN A 177 7.37 -8.06 4.39
CA GLN A 177 6.25 -7.14 4.29
C GLN A 177 6.64 -5.75 3.76
N TYR A 178 7.81 -5.25 4.13
CA TYR A 178 8.36 -3.99 3.62
C TYR A 178 8.72 -4.10 2.14
N LEU A 179 9.45 -5.16 1.77
CA LEU A 179 9.87 -5.40 0.39
C LEU A 179 8.69 -5.59 -0.55
N ALA A 180 7.63 -6.27 -0.11
CA ALA A 180 6.41 -6.42 -0.89
C ALA A 180 5.74 -5.04 -1.17
N ARG A 181 5.67 -4.16 -0.17
CA ARG A 181 5.14 -2.80 -0.33
C ARG A 181 6.04 -1.94 -1.23
N ALA A 182 7.36 -2.04 -1.06
CA ALA A 182 8.32 -1.34 -1.89
C ALA A 182 8.23 -1.78 -3.36
N ALA A 183 8.03 -3.07 -3.63
CA ALA A 183 7.84 -3.59 -4.97
C ALA A 183 6.54 -3.07 -5.63
N ALA A 184 5.46 -2.96 -4.85
CA ALA A 184 4.22 -2.35 -5.34
C ALA A 184 4.41 -0.87 -5.69
N LEU A 185 5.17 -0.12 -4.86
CA LEU A 185 5.52 1.28 -5.14
C LEU A 185 6.41 1.42 -6.38
N ASP A 186 7.38 0.53 -6.59
CA ASP A 186 8.24 0.54 -7.78
C ASP A 186 7.44 0.32 -9.06
N LYS A 187 6.44 -0.56 -9.03
CA LYS A 187 5.50 -0.75 -10.13
C LYS A 187 4.74 0.55 -10.46
N LEU A 188 4.25 1.27 -9.44
CA LEU A 188 3.60 2.57 -9.64
C LEU A 188 4.55 3.60 -10.27
N VAL A 189 5.82 3.61 -9.87
CA VAL A 189 6.85 4.48 -10.47
C VAL A 189 7.05 4.13 -11.95
N MET A 190 7.06 2.85 -12.32
CA MET A 190 7.14 2.44 -13.72
C MET A 190 5.91 2.86 -14.54
N GLU A 191 4.71 2.70 -13.98
CA GLU A 191 3.47 3.16 -14.61
C GLU A 191 3.47 4.68 -14.79
N PHE A 192 3.98 5.41 -13.80
CA PHE A 192 4.17 6.86 -13.89
C PHE A 192 5.13 7.24 -15.02
N HIS A 193 6.30 6.59 -15.12
CA HIS A 193 7.24 6.82 -16.22
C HIS A 193 6.61 6.54 -17.58
N ALA A 194 5.81 5.48 -17.69
CA ALA A 194 5.10 5.14 -18.93
C ALA A 194 3.99 6.15 -19.28
N ALA A 195 3.36 6.76 -18.28
CA ALA A 195 2.30 7.75 -18.46
C ALA A 195 2.81 9.19 -18.67
N LEU A 196 4.12 9.44 -18.50
CA LEU A 196 4.69 10.78 -18.68
C LEU A 196 4.71 11.17 -20.16
N PRO A 197 4.17 12.35 -20.53
CA PRO A 197 4.38 12.93 -21.84
C PRO A 197 5.87 13.15 -22.11
N ARG A 198 6.32 12.99 -23.36
CA ARG A 198 7.74 13.15 -23.74
C ARG A 198 8.32 14.51 -23.34
N ALA A 199 7.53 15.58 -23.33
CA ALA A 199 7.98 16.90 -22.90
C ALA A 199 8.29 16.98 -21.39
N LEU A 200 7.70 16.09 -20.60
CA LEU A 200 7.81 16.04 -19.15
C LEU A 200 8.77 14.93 -18.66
N TRP A 201 9.67 14.43 -19.51
CA TRP A 201 10.64 13.37 -19.16
C TRP A 201 11.51 13.73 -17.95
N HIS A 202 11.77 15.03 -17.74
CA HIS A 202 12.57 15.53 -16.63
C HIS A 202 11.90 15.34 -15.24
N LEU A 203 10.61 14.94 -15.19
CA LEU A 203 9.88 14.66 -13.96
C LEU A 203 9.99 13.20 -13.49
N GLU A 204 10.75 12.36 -14.19
CA GLU A 204 10.97 10.96 -13.82
C GLU A 204 11.37 10.80 -12.33
N ARG A 205 10.69 9.88 -11.65
CA ARG A 205 10.98 9.53 -10.25
C ARG A 205 12.05 8.45 -10.14
N THR A 206 12.87 8.51 -9.10
CA THR A 206 13.84 7.44 -8.81
C THR A 206 13.11 6.13 -8.47
N ARG A 207 13.44 5.07 -9.22
CA ARG A 207 12.96 3.70 -8.96
C ARG A 207 13.47 3.18 -7.63
N LEU A 208 12.66 2.36 -6.97
CA LEU A 208 12.98 1.74 -5.69
C LEU A 208 13.20 0.24 -5.93
N SER A 209 14.40 -0.11 -6.41
CA SER A 209 14.73 -1.51 -6.68
C SER A 209 14.66 -2.36 -5.40
N PRO A 210 14.39 -3.68 -5.50
CA PRO A 210 14.32 -4.56 -4.34
C PRO A 210 15.58 -4.52 -3.46
N GLU A 211 16.75 -4.39 -4.08
CA GLU A 211 18.02 -4.26 -3.37
C GLU A 211 18.16 -2.92 -2.64
N ALA A 212 17.75 -1.82 -3.28
CA ALA A 212 17.77 -0.50 -2.65
C ALA A 212 16.79 -0.44 -1.46
N ALA A 213 15.61 -1.03 -1.63
CA ALA A 213 14.63 -1.19 -0.55
C ALA A 213 15.20 -2.03 0.60
N ALA A 214 15.80 -3.19 0.29
CA ALA A 214 16.44 -4.06 1.28
C ALA A 214 17.50 -3.31 2.08
N ARG A 215 18.42 -2.60 1.40
CA ARG A 215 19.45 -1.79 2.06
C ARG A 215 18.85 -0.71 2.95
N ARG A 216 17.78 -0.03 2.51
CA ARG A 216 17.09 0.99 3.30
C ARG A 216 16.47 0.41 4.56
N PHE A 217 15.83 -0.76 4.47
CA PHE A 217 15.27 -1.45 5.63
C PHE A 217 16.37 -1.87 6.61
N ASP A 218 17.41 -2.53 6.11
CA ASP A 218 18.49 -3.05 6.94
C ASP A 218 19.24 -1.90 7.66
N ALA A 219 19.56 -0.81 6.95
CA ALA A 219 20.16 0.38 7.55
C ALA A 219 19.32 0.96 8.70
N ARG A 220 17.99 1.10 8.49
CA ARG A 220 17.11 1.66 9.52
C ARG A 220 16.97 0.75 10.74
N MET A 221 17.05 -0.57 10.57
CA MET A 221 17.02 -1.55 11.66
C MET A 221 18.32 -1.55 12.46
N ASP A 222 19.44 -1.29 11.80
CA ASP A 222 20.76 -1.26 12.43
C ASP A 222 20.99 0.06 13.19
N ASP A 223 20.44 1.20 12.73
CA ASP A 223 20.45 2.49 13.45
C ASP A 223 19.83 2.40 14.87
N GLY A 224 18.82 1.54 15.04
CA GLY A 224 18.23 1.26 16.35
C GLY A 224 19.14 0.42 17.26
N CYS A 225 20.05 -0.35 16.68
CA CYS A 225 21.04 -1.16 17.40
C CYS A 225 22.19 -0.28 17.92
N SER A 226 22.66 0.68 17.11
CA SER A 226 23.75 1.61 17.43
C SER A 226 23.42 2.53 18.62
N ARG A 227 22.20 3.09 18.65
CA ARG A 227 21.75 3.93 19.78
C ARG A 227 21.68 3.17 21.11
N LEU A 228 21.42 1.86 21.08
CA LEU A 228 21.36 1.03 22.27
C LEU A 228 22.74 0.57 22.75
N SER A 229 23.76 0.54 21.88
CA SER A 229 25.15 0.31 22.28
C SER A 229 25.83 1.58 22.81
N GLU A 230 25.55 2.75 22.24
CA GLU A 230 26.07 4.03 22.75
C GLU A 230 25.55 4.35 24.15
N CYS A 231 24.29 4.00 24.46
CA CYS A 231 23.74 4.14 25.82
C CYS A 231 24.35 3.19 26.87
N ARG A 232 25.28 2.29 26.50
CA ARG A 232 25.93 1.36 27.44
C ARG A 232 27.36 1.76 27.80
N GLU A 233 27.92 2.80 27.19
CA GLU A 233 29.30 3.26 27.46
C GLU A 233 29.38 4.45 28.42
N ASP A 234 28.24 5.05 28.79
CA ASP A 234 28.17 6.08 29.83
C ASP A 234 27.68 5.50 31.17
N VAL A 235 28.58 4.83 31.91
CA VAL A 235 28.44 4.53 33.36
C VAL A 235 29.66 5.04 34.11
#